data_AF-A0A4Q2Y3V3-F1
#
_entry.id   AF-A0A4Q2Y3V3-F1
#
_cell.length_a   1.000
_cell.length_b   1.000
_cell.length_c   1.000
_cell.angle_alpha   90.00
_cell.angle_beta   90.00
_cell.angle_gamma   90.00
#
_symmetry.space_group_name_H-M   'P 1'
#
loop_
_entity.id
_entity.type
_entity.pdbx_description
1 polymer ?
#
loop_
_entity_poly.entity_id
_entity_poly.type
_entity_poly.pdbx_seq_one_letter_code
_entity_poly.pdbx_strand_id
1 'polypeptide(L)'
;MGREVVDSTNSSLIVNGGSLSVTNTPAGGAFIVGAANDGVFRLNGGTVSVQDAPLWVSDGGNRAGTVVQTGGSFSLGTGDVILSRAGASNGHYQMSGGTLSANSIIPGTGNTPVFLFQGGEIRLTGDQRALVDEPWFHPTGVVTSNYDGSTDTTTLKAVPQAGKTATWQYYRFTANRLRDGFATAVQLSEFEFLKDGASVSRTNVTVTNPGGESPGGEVPENLLDGLDTTKWLDALNQPVVFDFGAPTAIDGYRFTTGNDASGRDPLRWTLEGSADGVSWTAIDRVTSDAPVPQGRRISLLDQPLPQTVPAPPEPAASLVWSGAQSADWNTAQLNWTADGGPVAWSNTKPLEAVFSTPGPKAVRLSAPATANSLNFTAPGYTVTGTETLTLAEPALITGTADASIAVPITGTAGLRREGTGNTVFTGPLSHTGLTALTSGTVTLAEGSSSTGNGNLVLADPANSRAVLNIDGSGEYNFSGSVRVGRGDLSAAAIVQTEGTVTVGGSGVEYLQ
;
A
#
# COMPACT_ATOMS: atom_id res chain seq x y z
N MET A 1 20.47 17.45 26.86
CA MET A 1 19.02 17.35 27.14
C MET A 1 18.84 16.77 28.54
N GLY A 2 19.34 17.50 29.54
CA GLY A 2 19.47 17.00 30.90
C GLY A 2 18.15 17.04 31.69
N ARG A 3 18.21 16.46 32.88
CA ARG A 3 17.16 16.26 33.89
C ARG A 3 16.34 17.51 34.30
N GLU A 4 16.66 18.70 33.79
CA GLU A 4 16.14 19.99 34.29
C GLU A 4 15.40 20.88 33.27
N VAL A 5 15.10 20.43 32.04
CA VAL A 5 14.20 21.20 31.16
C VAL A 5 12.77 20.70 31.29
N VAL A 6 12.03 21.31 32.22
CA VAL A 6 10.56 21.19 32.35
C VAL A 6 9.90 22.17 31.37
N ASP A 7 10.11 21.96 30.07
CA ASP A 7 9.20 22.49 29.06
C ASP A 7 8.45 21.30 28.48
N SER A 8 7.13 21.40 28.38
CA SER A 8 6.20 20.45 27.76
C SER A 8 6.47 20.13 26.29
N THR A 9 7.60 20.55 25.72
CA THR A 9 7.98 20.36 24.31
C THR A 9 9.00 19.23 24.14
N ASN A 10 8.81 18.43 23.07
CA ASN A 10 9.77 17.41 22.67
C ASN A 10 11.13 18.07 22.38
N SER A 11 12.16 17.69 23.12
CA SER A 11 13.50 18.26 22.95
C SER A 11 14.23 17.55 21.81
N SER A 12 14.68 18.30 20.80
CA SER A 12 15.41 17.77 19.64
C SER A 12 16.80 18.41 19.54
N LEU A 13 17.83 17.60 19.27
CA LEU A 13 19.16 18.05 18.89
C LEU A 13 19.55 17.32 17.61
N ILE A 14 20.06 18.08 16.65
CA ILE A 14 20.44 17.57 15.35
C ILE A 14 21.89 17.97 15.08
N VAL A 15 22.72 16.97 14.76
CA VAL A 15 24.06 17.15 14.21
C VAL A 15 23.97 16.83 12.71
N ASN A 16 24.03 17.86 11.87
CA ASN A 16 24.01 17.74 10.41
C ASN A 16 25.43 18.00 9.87
N GLY A 17 26.30 16.98 9.94
CA GLY A 17 27.73 17.19 9.73
C GLY A 17 28.42 17.91 10.90
N GLY A 18 29.70 18.25 10.74
CA GLY A 18 30.49 18.92 11.78
C GLY A 18 30.89 18.01 12.95
N SER A 19 31.10 18.60 14.13
CA SER A 19 31.54 17.87 15.33
C SER A 19 30.82 18.35 16.60
N LEU A 20 30.26 17.42 17.36
CA LEU A 20 29.79 17.61 18.73
C LEU A 20 30.72 16.85 19.68
N SER A 21 31.34 17.55 20.63
CA SER A 21 32.18 16.93 21.65
C SER A 21 31.59 17.16 23.03
N VAL A 22 31.36 16.09 23.77
CA VAL A 22 30.94 16.10 25.17
C VAL A 22 32.15 15.68 26.01
N THR A 23 32.72 16.64 26.73
CA THR A 23 33.94 16.46 27.54
C THR A 23 33.69 16.83 29.00
N ASN A 24 34.53 16.35 29.91
CA ASN A 24 34.44 16.65 31.35
C ASN A 24 33.10 16.22 31.97
N THR A 25 32.52 15.11 31.52
CA THR A 25 31.32 14.55 32.14
C THR A 25 31.64 14.18 33.59
N PRO A 26 30.86 14.65 34.59
CA PRO A 26 31.10 14.32 36.00
C PRO A 26 31.08 12.81 36.26
N ALA A 27 31.69 12.37 37.36
CA ALA A 27 31.60 10.97 37.78
C ALA A 27 30.13 10.54 37.92
N GLY A 28 29.76 9.45 37.23
CA GLY A 28 28.37 8.96 37.16
C GLY A 28 27.45 9.76 36.24
N GLY A 29 27.97 10.73 35.48
CA GLY A 29 27.24 11.46 34.45
C GLY A 29 27.14 10.69 33.13
N ALA A 30 26.30 11.19 32.22
CA ALA A 30 26.02 10.57 30.94
C ALA A 30 25.62 11.59 29.88
N PHE A 31 25.72 11.21 28.60
CA PHE A 31 25.00 11.89 27.53
C PHE A 31 23.58 11.32 27.45
N ILE A 32 22.58 12.13 27.76
CA ILE A 32 21.19 11.66 27.94
C ILE A 32 20.31 12.16 26.79
N VAL A 33 19.57 11.24 26.21
CA VAL A 33 18.49 11.46 25.24
C VAL A 33 17.21 10.95 25.92
N GLY A 34 16.21 11.79 26.10
CA GLY A 34 14.95 11.42 26.78
C GLY A 34 15.09 11.22 28.30
N ALA A 35 14.96 12.30 29.07
CA ALA A 35 14.99 12.28 30.54
C ALA A 35 13.64 12.69 31.15
N ALA A 36 13.35 13.99 31.23
CA ALA A 36 12.07 14.50 31.75
C ALA A 36 10.96 14.48 30.69
N ASN A 37 11.30 14.35 29.40
CA ASN A 37 10.41 14.35 28.24
C ASN A 37 10.88 13.35 27.18
N ASP A 38 10.05 13.11 26.17
CA ASP A 38 10.47 12.37 24.98
C ASP A 38 11.51 13.21 24.22
N GLY A 39 12.72 12.67 24.10
CA GLY A 39 13.88 13.38 23.55
C GLY A 39 14.36 12.74 22.26
N VAL A 40 14.72 13.54 21.26
CA VAL A 40 15.20 13.02 19.97
C VAL A 40 16.57 13.58 19.66
N PHE A 41 17.53 12.69 19.44
CA PHE A 41 18.86 13.04 18.96
C PHE A 41 19.04 12.52 17.53
N ARG A 42 19.46 13.38 16.60
CA ARG A 42 19.73 13.01 15.22
C ARG A 42 21.19 13.25 14.85
N LEU A 43 21.84 12.24 14.30
CA LEU A 43 23.16 12.32 13.69
C LEU A 43 23.04 12.03 12.19
N ASN A 44 23.15 13.09 11.39
CA ASN A 44 23.08 13.06 9.93
C ASN A 44 24.46 13.38 9.35
N GLY A 45 25.43 12.48 9.56
CA GLY A 45 26.82 12.71 9.20
C GLY A 45 27.60 13.53 10.23
N GLY A 46 28.92 13.68 10.04
CA GLY A 46 29.79 14.37 11.00
C GLY A 46 30.29 13.46 12.13
N THR A 47 30.64 14.06 13.27
CA THR A 47 31.25 13.37 14.41
C THR A 47 30.58 13.75 15.73
N VAL A 48 30.34 12.75 16.58
CA VAL A 48 29.91 12.91 17.97
C VAL A 48 30.92 12.14 18.81
N SER A 49 31.56 12.83 19.75
CA SER A 49 32.49 12.21 20.69
C SER A 49 32.03 12.50 22.11
N VAL A 50 31.74 11.46 22.87
CA VAL A 50 31.46 11.54 24.31
C VAL A 50 32.65 10.90 25.02
N GLN A 51 33.37 11.70 25.80
CA GLN A 51 34.59 11.24 26.45
C GLN A 51 34.27 10.38 27.68
N ASP A 52 34.46 9.07 27.55
CA ASP A 52 34.43 8.05 28.62
C ASP A 52 33.19 8.11 29.52
N ALA A 53 32.03 8.39 28.92
CA ALA A 53 30.76 8.43 29.60
C ALA A 53 29.69 7.69 28.80
N PRO A 54 28.72 7.04 29.47
CA PRO A 54 27.67 6.31 28.79
C PRO A 54 26.70 7.24 28.04
N LEU A 55 26.07 6.69 27.01
CA LEU A 55 24.85 7.22 26.40
C LEU A 55 23.64 6.57 27.06
N TRP A 56 22.74 7.38 27.61
CA TRP A 56 21.42 6.91 28.04
C TRP A 56 20.38 7.35 27.02
N VAL A 57 19.80 6.39 26.30
CA VAL A 57 18.74 6.67 25.32
C VAL A 57 17.39 6.85 26.00
N SER A 58 17.25 6.48 27.27
CA SER A 58 16.14 6.90 28.11
C SER A 58 16.48 6.78 29.60
N ASP A 59 16.18 7.81 30.39
CA ASP A 59 16.47 7.87 31.84
C ASP A 59 15.23 8.20 32.70
N GLY A 60 14.08 8.48 32.09
CA GLY A 60 12.83 8.80 32.81
C GLY A 60 11.78 7.69 32.70
N GLY A 61 11.12 7.36 33.81
CA GLY A 61 9.99 6.41 33.78
C GLY A 61 8.87 6.90 32.86
N ASN A 62 8.36 6.00 32.00
CA ASN A 62 7.33 6.28 30.99
C ASN A 62 7.71 7.34 29.94
N ARG A 63 9.01 7.62 29.73
CA ARG A 63 9.49 8.49 28.65
C ARG A 63 10.19 7.66 27.57
N ALA A 64 10.18 8.17 26.35
CA ALA A 64 10.85 7.55 25.21
C ALA A 64 11.92 8.50 24.67
N GLY A 65 13.19 8.14 24.81
CA GLY A 65 14.24 8.81 24.05
C GLY A 65 14.53 8.05 22.76
N THR A 66 14.84 8.79 21.71
CA THR A 66 15.09 8.26 20.36
C THR A 66 16.41 8.81 19.83
N VAL A 67 17.31 7.94 19.43
CA VAL A 67 18.51 8.29 18.65
C VAL A 67 18.30 7.83 17.22
N VAL A 68 18.54 8.72 16.26
CA VAL A 68 18.52 8.41 14.82
C VAL A 68 19.89 8.74 14.23
N GLN A 69 20.61 7.73 13.78
CA GLN A 69 21.91 7.85 13.13
C GLN A 69 21.80 7.40 11.67
N THR A 70 21.87 8.35 10.75
CA THR A 70 21.83 8.09 9.29
C THR A 70 23.22 8.11 8.64
N GLY A 71 24.26 8.41 9.41
CA GLY A 71 25.65 8.47 8.95
C GLY A 71 26.59 9.00 10.04
N GLY A 72 27.84 9.32 9.68
CA GLY A 72 28.81 9.92 10.60
C GLY A 72 29.41 8.95 11.61
N SER A 73 30.18 9.47 12.57
CA SER A 73 30.84 8.67 13.61
C SER A 73 30.35 9.10 14.99
N PHE A 74 29.81 8.16 15.76
CA PHE A 74 29.45 8.34 17.17
C PHE A 74 30.40 7.49 18.03
N SER A 75 31.27 8.12 18.82
CA SER A 75 32.20 7.46 19.74
C SER A 75 31.87 7.81 21.20
N LEU A 76 31.85 6.80 22.07
CA LEU A 76 31.69 6.93 23.52
C LEU A 76 32.98 6.67 24.31
N GLY A 77 34.11 6.45 23.64
CA GLY A 77 35.34 5.96 24.30
C GLY A 77 35.05 4.64 25.00
N THR A 78 35.29 4.58 26.31
CA THR A 78 34.96 3.40 27.14
C THR A 78 33.50 3.37 27.64
N GLY A 79 32.64 4.28 27.19
CA GLY A 79 31.24 4.37 27.62
C GLY A 79 30.31 3.35 26.95
N ASP A 80 29.29 2.91 27.68
CA ASP A 80 28.23 2.03 27.17
C ASP A 80 27.09 2.81 26.51
N VAL A 81 26.42 2.20 25.53
CA VAL A 81 25.06 2.58 25.13
C VAL A 81 24.07 1.84 26.02
N ILE A 82 23.27 2.57 26.79
CA ILE A 82 22.20 2.02 27.62
C ILE A 82 20.87 2.51 27.06
N LEU A 83 20.05 1.60 26.53
CA LEU A 83 18.79 1.95 25.88
C LEU A 83 17.77 2.49 26.89
N SER A 84 17.52 1.75 27.98
CA SER A 84 16.53 2.12 28.98
C SER A 84 17.09 2.00 30.40
N ARG A 85 17.47 3.11 31.03
CA ARG A 85 18.04 3.07 32.39
C ARG A 85 16.98 2.93 33.48
N ALA A 86 15.81 3.55 33.30
CA ALA A 86 14.72 3.54 34.28
C ALA A 86 13.64 2.50 33.94
N GLY A 87 12.95 1.98 34.96
CA GLY A 87 11.79 1.10 34.77
C GLY A 87 10.70 1.78 33.94
N ALA A 88 10.08 1.02 33.04
CA ALA A 88 9.06 1.49 32.09
C ALA A 88 9.52 2.59 31.08
N SER A 89 10.81 2.89 31.00
CA SER A 89 11.38 3.73 29.94
C SER A 89 11.63 2.92 28.66
N ASN A 90 11.46 3.53 27.48
CA ASN A 90 11.61 2.84 26.20
C ASN A 90 12.57 3.60 25.29
N GLY A 91 13.86 3.30 25.38
CA GLY A 91 14.87 3.84 24.49
C GLY A 91 14.84 3.18 23.12
N HIS A 92 14.86 4.00 22.08
CA HIS A 92 14.93 3.57 20.69
C HIS A 92 16.20 4.12 20.05
N TYR A 93 17.06 3.24 19.53
CA TYR A 93 18.20 3.62 18.69
C TYR A 93 17.95 3.12 17.27
N GLN A 94 17.95 4.01 16.28
CA GLN A 94 17.87 3.69 14.86
C GLN A 94 19.18 4.02 14.18
N MET A 95 19.84 3.03 13.59
CA MET A 95 21.09 3.20 12.85
C MET A 95 20.94 2.66 11.42
N SER A 96 20.99 3.56 10.44
CA SER A 96 20.97 3.21 9.00
C SER A 96 22.29 3.46 8.28
N GLY A 97 23.27 4.09 8.93
CA GLY A 97 24.60 4.29 8.37
C GLY A 97 25.63 4.83 9.37
N GLY A 98 26.88 4.95 8.92
CA GLY A 98 27.99 5.49 9.70
C GLY A 98 28.66 4.48 10.63
N THR A 99 29.31 4.97 11.69
CA THR A 99 30.00 4.17 12.69
C THR A 99 29.51 4.52 14.10
N LEU A 100 29.26 3.50 14.92
CA LEU A 100 29.07 3.60 16.36
C LEU A 100 30.23 2.87 17.05
N SER A 101 30.92 3.52 17.99
CA SER A 101 32.00 2.94 18.79
C SER A 101 31.71 3.14 20.28
N ALA A 102 31.60 2.05 21.02
CA ALA A 102 31.23 2.04 22.42
C ALA A 102 31.87 0.84 23.14
N ASN A 103 31.79 0.80 24.46
CA ASN A 103 32.19 -0.39 25.20
C ASN A 103 31.20 -1.54 24.99
N SER A 104 29.92 -1.31 25.28
CA SER A 104 28.82 -2.28 25.08
C SER A 104 27.52 -1.60 24.66
N ILE A 105 26.55 -2.39 24.17
CA ILE A 105 25.16 -1.96 24.01
C ILE A 105 24.30 -2.80 24.96
N ILE A 106 23.51 -2.13 25.81
CA ILE A 106 22.79 -2.74 26.93
C ILE A 106 21.32 -2.30 26.86
N PRO A 107 20.34 -3.21 26.94
CA PRO A 107 18.91 -2.86 26.89
C PRO A 107 18.47 -2.11 28.15
N GLY A 108 19.05 -2.45 29.30
CA GLY A 108 18.73 -1.88 30.61
C GLY A 108 17.45 -2.48 31.21
N THR A 109 16.66 -1.68 31.94
CA THR A 109 15.50 -2.13 32.75
C THR A 109 14.14 -1.70 32.19
N GLY A 110 14.12 -1.19 30.97
CA GLY A 110 12.91 -0.76 30.27
C GLY A 110 12.00 -1.93 29.87
N ASN A 111 10.77 -1.61 29.48
CA ASN A 111 9.79 -2.63 29.10
C ASN A 111 10.03 -3.14 27.66
N THR A 112 10.34 -2.22 26.74
CA THR A 112 10.55 -2.54 25.32
C THR A 112 11.66 -1.67 24.71
N PRO A 113 12.92 -1.79 25.19
CA PRO A 113 14.05 -1.12 24.52
C PRO A 113 14.27 -1.73 23.14
N VAL A 114 14.70 -0.90 22.19
CA VAL A 114 14.88 -1.30 20.79
C VAL A 114 16.17 -0.70 20.24
N PHE A 115 17.02 -1.52 19.66
CA PHE A 115 18.10 -1.10 18.77
C PHE A 115 17.79 -1.62 17.36
N LEU A 116 17.63 -0.72 16.39
CA LEU A 116 17.40 -1.03 14.99
C LEU A 116 18.69 -0.79 14.21
N PHE A 117 19.23 -1.84 13.57
CA PHE A 117 20.49 -1.80 12.85
C PHE A 117 20.29 -2.20 11.38
N GLN A 118 20.16 -1.21 10.51
CA GLN A 118 19.92 -1.41 9.07
C GLN A 118 21.16 -1.20 8.23
N GLY A 119 22.13 -0.40 8.71
CA GLY A 119 23.33 -0.11 7.95
C GLY A 119 24.43 0.53 8.77
N GLY A 120 25.65 0.43 8.27
CA GLY A 120 26.84 0.98 8.91
C GLY A 120 27.62 -0.07 9.71
N GLU A 121 28.43 0.41 10.65
CA GLU A 121 29.36 -0.42 11.43
C GLU A 121 29.31 -0.08 12.91
N ILE A 122 29.14 -1.09 13.76
CA ILE A 122 29.21 -0.98 15.22
C ILE A 122 30.52 -1.63 15.67
N ARG A 123 31.28 -0.94 16.52
CA ARG A 123 32.51 -1.45 17.15
C ARG A 123 32.35 -1.45 18.66
N LEU A 124 32.47 -2.62 19.27
CA LEU A 124 32.30 -2.86 20.71
C LEU A 124 33.55 -3.49 21.30
N THR A 125 33.85 -3.21 22.56
CA THR A 125 34.95 -3.85 23.28
C THR A 125 34.53 -5.25 23.77
N GLY A 126 35.43 -6.21 23.71
CA GLY A 126 35.17 -7.61 24.07
C GLY A 126 34.42 -8.41 23.01
N ASP A 127 34.18 -9.70 23.27
CA ASP A 127 33.38 -10.56 22.39
C ASP A 127 31.88 -10.37 22.66
N GLN A 128 31.20 -9.66 21.75
CA GLN A 128 29.78 -9.33 21.81
C GLN A 128 29.03 -9.81 20.56
N ARG A 129 29.55 -10.83 19.86
CA ARG A 129 28.95 -11.30 18.61
C ARG A 129 27.51 -11.80 18.77
N ALA A 130 27.14 -12.27 19.96
CA ALA A 130 25.80 -12.76 20.28
C ALA A 130 24.73 -11.65 20.32
N LEU A 131 25.12 -10.37 20.27
CA LEU A 131 24.18 -9.24 20.27
C LEU A 131 23.14 -9.34 19.13
N VAL A 132 23.52 -9.92 17.98
CA VAL A 132 22.65 -10.06 16.81
C VAL A 132 21.46 -11.00 17.03
N ASP A 133 21.52 -11.84 18.06
CA ASP A 133 20.49 -12.81 18.42
C ASP A 133 19.56 -12.31 19.54
N GLU A 134 19.85 -11.14 20.11
CA GLU A 134 19.08 -10.56 21.20
C GLU A 134 17.71 -10.04 20.71
N PRO A 135 16.61 -10.27 21.45
CA PRO A 135 15.26 -9.94 20.99
C PRO A 135 14.97 -8.44 20.89
N TRP A 136 15.78 -7.60 21.52
CA TRP A 136 15.70 -6.12 21.50
C TRP A 136 16.66 -5.50 20.48
N PHE A 137 17.54 -6.31 19.87
CA PHE A 137 18.45 -5.91 18.81
C PHE A 137 17.90 -6.43 17.49
N HIS A 138 17.48 -5.51 16.62
CA HIS A 138 16.78 -5.80 15.38
C HIS A 138 17.66 -5.42 14.18
N PRO A 139 18.57 -6.31 13.77
CA PRO A 139 19.30 -6.14 12.54
C PRO A 139 18.36 -6.34 11.34
N THR A 140 18.52 -5.53 10.30
CA THR A 140 17.86 -5.77 9.01
C THR A 140 18.90 -5.88 7.89
N GLY A 141 18.57 -6.64 6.86
CA GLY A 141 19.51 -6.98 5.79
C GLY A 141 20.54 -8.05 6.20
N VAL A 142 21.70 -8.02 5.55
CA VAL A 142 22.77 -9.00 5.82
C VAL A 142 23.71 -8.42 6.86
N VAL A 143 23.82 -9.10 8.01
CA VAL A 143 24.70 -8.70 9.11
C VAL A 143 25.86 -9.69 9.26
N THR A 144 27.06 -9.15 9.40
CA THR A 144 28.26 -9.89 9.77
C THR A 144 28.69 -9.49 11.19
N SER A 145 29.02 -10.48 12.02
CA SER A 145 29.51 -10.27 13.39
C SER A 145 30.87 -10.95 13.58
N ASN A 146 31.91 -10.16 13.80
CA ASN A 146 33.29 -10.64 13.91
C ASN A 146 33.94 -10.14 15.19
N TYR A 147 34.63 -11.02 15.91
CA TYR A 147 35.44 -10.66 17.08
C TYR A 147 36.92 -10.84 16.73
N ASP A 148 37.71 -9.79 16.96
CA ASP A 148 39.16 -9.80 16.83
C ASP A 148 39.81 -9.74 18.21
N GLY A 149 40.33 -10.89 18.67
CA GLY A 149 40.99 -11.00 19.97
C GLY A 149 42.33 -10.26 20.08
N SER A 150 42.87 -9.74 18.98
CA SER A 150 44.11 -8.94 19.02
C SER A 150 43.83 -7.47 19.36
N THR A 151 42.67 -6.96 18.94
CA THR A 151 42.19 -5.60 19.22
C THR A 151 41.14 -5.57 20.32
N ASP A 152 40.76 -6.74 20.85
CA ASP A 152 39.65 -6.95 21.77
C ASP A 152 38.36 -6.25 21.31
N THR A 153 38.07 -6.35 20.01
CA THR A 153 36.98 -5.60 19.36
C THR A 153 36.01 -6.55 18.65
N THR A 154 34.72 -6.41 18.95
CA THR A 154 33.64 -6.95 18.11
C THR A 154 33.21 -5.90 17.09
N THR A 155 33.19 -6.28 15.82
CA THR A 155 32.64 -5.48 14.73
C THR A 155 31.36 -6.12 14.21
N LEU A 156 30.26 -5.37 14.25
CA LEU A 156 29.01 -5.72 13.59
C LEU A 156 28.84 -4.81 12.37
N LYS A 157 28.60 -5.40 11.20
CA LYS A 157 28.39 -4.64 9.97
C LYS A 157 27.13 -5.10 9.29
N ALA A 158 26.20 -4.17 9.10
CA ALA A 158 24.97 -4.37 8.34
C ALA A 158 25.12 -3.75 6.96
N VAL A 159 24.73 -4.52 5.95
CA VAL A 159 24.55 -4.01 4.59
C VAL A 159 23.04 -3.99 4.31
N PRO A 160 22.45 -2.82 4.05
CA PRO A 160 21.05 -2.73 3.67
C PRO A 160 20.78 -3.64 2.46
N GLN A 161 19.78 -4.51 2.58
CA GLN A 161 19.32 -5.32 1.46
C GLN A 161 18.14 -4.61 0.79
N ALA A 162 18.27 -4.28 -0.49
CA ALA A 162 17.16 -3.76 -1.27
C ALA A 162 16.02 -4.79 -1.33
N GLY A 163 14.78 -4.33 -1.20
CA GLY A 163 13.64 -5.20 -1.38
C GLY A 163 13.46 -5.62 -2.83
N LYS A 164 12.59 -6.62 -3.07
CA LYS A 164 12.22 -6.96 -4.44
C LYS A 164 11.39 -5.81 -5.02
N THR A 165 11.71 -5.39 -6.24
CA THR A 165 10.91 -4.37 -6.91
C THR A 165 9.50 -4.86 -7.24
N ALA A 166 8.51 -4.08 -6.83
CA ALA A 166 7.10 -4.20 -7.20
C ALA A 166 6.72 -3.01 -8.07
N THR A 167 5.87 -3.20 -9.09
CA THR A 167 5.44 -2.10 -9.98
C THR A 167 3.94 -2.13 -10.13
N TRP A 168 3.26 -1.15 -9.54
CA TRP A 168 1.81 -1.05 -9.52
C TRP A 168 1.39 0.42 -9.69
N GLN A 169 0.18 0.66 -10.19
CA GLN A 169 -0.37 2.01 -10.23
C GLN A 169 -0.94 2.39 -8.85
N TYR A 170 -1.65 1.45 -8.23
CA TYR A 170 -2.28 1.64 -6.94
C TYR A 170 -1.52 0.88 -5.86
N TYR A 171 -1.35 1.50 -4.71
CA TYR A 171 -0.86 0.85 -3.50
C TYR A 171 -1.85 1.04 -2.36
N ARG A 172 -2.07 0.01 -1.56
CA ARG A 172 -2.96 0.06 -0.39
C ARG A 172 -2.23 -0.38 0.86
N PHE A 173 -2.27 0.47 1.88
CA PHE A 173 -1.74 0.15 3.20
C PHE A 173 -2.91 -0.12 4.16
N THR A 174 -2.88 -1.29 4.79
CA THR A 174 -3.88 -1.70 5.78
C THR A 174 -3.20 -1.99 7.10
N ALA A 175 -3.48 -1.20 8.14
CA ALA A 175 -3.09 -1.54 9.50
C ALA A 175 -3.88 -2.76 9.97
N ASN A 176 -3.20 -3.85 10.32
CA ASN A 176 -3.83 -5.08 10.81
C ASN A 176 -3.80 -5.19 12.33
N ARG A 177 -2.90 -4.47 12.99
CA ARG A 177 -2.87 -4.32 14.45
C ARG A 177 -2.20 -3.02 14.84
N LEU A 178 -2.81 -2.31 15.79
CA LEU A 178 -2.24 -1.11 16.42
C LEU A 178 -1.48 -1.47 17.70
N ARG A 179 -0.64 -0.55 18.17
CA ARG A 179 0.17 -0.73 19.39
C ARG A 179 -0.68 -1.01 20.62
N ASP A 180 -1.76 -0.27 20.78
CA ASP A 180 -2.75 -0.52 21.80
C ASP A 180 -3.94 -1.27 21.19
N GLY A 181 -4.28 -2.44 21.75
CA GLY A 181 -5.42 -3.23 21.32
C GLY A 181 -6.78 -2.57 21.55
N PHE A 182 -6.83 -1.51 22.35
CA PHE A 182 -8.02 -0.69 22.58
C PHE A 182 -8.06 0.58 21.74
N ALA A 183 -7.02 0.87 20.95
CA ALA A 183 -7.05 2.01 20.05
C ALA A 183 -8.10 1.80 18.96
N THR A 184 -8.98 2.79 18.79
CA THR A 184 -10.06 2.76 17.81
C THR A 184 -9.71 3.47 16.51
N ALA A 185 -8.53 4.09 16.41
CA ALA A 185 -8.13 4.88 15.27
C ALA A 185 -6.67 4.63 14.91
N VAL A 186 -6.37 4.64 13.61
CA VAL A 186 -5.02 4.58 13.05
C VAL A 186 -4.57 5.99 12.72
N GLN A 187 -3.27 6.28 12.89
CA GLN A 187 -2.72 7.55 12.47
C GLN A 187 -1.28 7.44 11.99
N LEU A 188 -0.93 8.28 11.03
CA LEU A 188 0.41 8.39 10.46
C LEU A 188 0.64 9.84 10.03
N SER A 189 1.84 10.37 10.26
CA SER A 189 2.20 11.71 9.78
C SER A 189 2.64 11.71 8.33
N GLU A 190 3.38 10.68 7.90
CA GLU A 190 3.89 10.58 6.54
C GLU A 190 3.90 9.11 6.11
N PHE A 191 3.80 8.87 4.80
CA PHE A 191 4.05 7.59 4.17
C PHE A 191 4.96 7.79 2.95
N GLU A 192 6.06 7.05 2.91
CA GLU A 192 7.06 7.18 1.85
C GLU A 192 7.25 5.84 1.15
N PHE A 193 7.07 5.84 -0.16
CA PHE A 193 7.51 4.75 -1.02
C PHE A 193 8.97 4.96 -1.38
N LEU A 194 9.74 3.87 -1.45
CA LEU A 194 11.18 3.91 -1.68
C LEU A 194 11.53 3.14 -2.94
N LYS A 195 12.53 3.65 -3.66
CA LYS A 195 13.19 2.97 -4.78
C LYS A 195 14.69 3.24 -4.70
N ASP A 196 15.48 2.17 -4.67
CA ASP A 196 16.94 2.21 -4.60
C ASP A 196 17.47 3.10 -3.45
N GLY A 197 16.76 3.08 -2.31
CA GLY A 197 17.09 3.85 -1.09
C GLY A 197 16.66 5.33 -1.10
N ALA A 198 15.99 5.79 -2.16
CA ALA A 198 15.46 7.15 -2.26
C ALA A 198 13.93 7.16 -2.22
N SER A 199 13.33 8.23 -1.69
CA SER A 199 11.88 8.42 -1.74
C SER A 199 11.42 8.57 -3.20
N VAL A 200 10.41 7.78 -3.58
CA VAL A 200 9.72 7.90 -4.86
C VAL A 200 8.96 9.23 -4.90
N SER A 201 8.85 9.83 -6.08
CA SER A 201 8.15 11.09 -6.28
C SER A 201 6.70 10.99 -5.78
N ARG A 202 6.28 12.02 -5.04
CA ARG A 202 4.92 12.18 -4.52
C ARG A 202 4.06 13.09 -5.38
N THR A 203 4.62 13.63 -6.46
CA THR A 203 3.92 14.55 -7.35
C THR A 203 2.79 13.84 -8.09
N ASN A 204 1.60 14.46 -8.10
CA ASN A 204 0.38 13.94 -8.74
C ASN A 204 -0.09 12.57 -8.21
N VAL A 205 0.33 12.18 -7.00
CA VAL A 205 -0.22 11.01 -6.32
C VAL A 205 -1.50 11.43 -5.63
N THR A 206 -2.60 10.74 -5.95
CA THR A 206 -3.87 10.92 -5.25
C THR A 206 -3.92 9.98 -4.07
N VAL A 207 -4.31 10.46 -2.89
CA VAL A 207 -4.45 9.66 -1.67
C VAL A 207 -5.89 9.66 -1.22
N THR A 208 -6.45 8.48 -0.94
CA THR A 208 -7.83 8.33 -0.47
C THR A 208 -7.88 7.34 0.68
N ASN A 209 -8.94 7.41 1.50
CA ASN A 209 -9.18 6.47 2.60
C ASN A 209 -10.59 5.86 2.44
N PRO A 210 -10.74 4.85 1.56
CA PRO A 210 -12.04 4.31 1.19
C PRO A 210 -12.78 3.72 2.39
N GLY A 211 -13.96 4.25 2.68
CA GLY A 211 -14.79 3.83 3.80
C GLY A 211 -14.31 4.33 5.18
N GLY A 212 -13.23 5.11 5.24
CA GLY A 212 -12.73 5.68 6.48
C GLY A 212 -13.43 6.99 6.85
N GLU A 213 -13.12 7.48 8.05
CA GLU A 213 -13.64 8.69 8.64
C GLU A 213 -12.50 9.51 9.27
N SER A 214 -12.08 10.55 8.55
CA SER A 214 -11.04 11.48 9.01
C SER A 214 -11.65 12.73 9.63
N PRO A 215 -11.20 13.15 10.83
CA PRO A 215 -11.52 14.47 11.36
C PRO A 215 -11.04 15.61 10.46
N GLY A 216 -11.65 16.79 10.61
CA GLY A 216 -11.26 17.97 9.84
C GLY A 216 -9.78 18.32 10.02
N GLY A 217 -9.04 18.39 8.91
CA GLY A 217 -7.61 18.70 8.89
C GLY A 217 -6.68 17.52 9.13
N GLU A 218 -7.19 16.32 9.42
CA GLU A 218 -6.41 15.08 9.58
C GLU A 218 -6.64 14.09 8.42
N VAL A 219 -6.62 14.64 7.20
CA VAL A 219 -7.04 13.96 5.96
C VAL A 219 -5.91 13.11 5.34
N PRO A 220 -6.23 12.13 4.46
CA PRO A 220 -5.24 11.21 3.87
C PRO A 220 -4.07 11.89 3.13
N GLU A 221 -4.32 13.05 2.55
CA GLU A 221 -3.33 13.83 1.79
C GLU A 221 -2.15 14.29 2.66
N ASN A 222 -2.35 14.42 3.97
CA ASN A 222 -1.28 14.76 4.91
C ASN A 222 -0.17 13.70 4.91
N LEU A 223 -0.40 12.47 4.41
CA LEU A 223 0.64 11.45 4.33
C LEU A 223 1.76 11.76 3.32
N LEU A 224 1.53 12.67 2.38
CA LEU A 224 2.46 12.96 1.29
C LEU A 224 2.93 14.42 1.26
N ASP A 225 2.53 15.25 2.23
CA ASP A 225 2.78 16.69 2.22
C ASP A 225 4.21 17.07 2.62
N GLY A 226 4.98 16.12 3.17
CA GLY A 226 6.38 16.32 3.55
C GLY A 226 6.54 16.99 4.91
N LEU A 227 5.46 17.07 5.71
CA LEU A 227 5.42 17.74 6.99
C LEU A 227 5.09 16.74 8.09
N ASP A 228 6.08 16.41 8.93
CA ASP A 228 5.84 15.59 10.12
C ASP A 228 4.91 16.26 11.16
N THR A 229 4.54 17.52 10.94
CA THR A 229 3.65 18.30 11.80
C THR A 229 2.17 18.05 11.56
N THR A 230 1.79 17.61 10.37
CA THR A 230 0.43 17.21 9.99
C THR A 230 0.28 15.68 10.15
N LYS A 231 -0.94 15.17 10.04
CA LYS A 231 -1.19 13.72 10.07
C LYS A 231 -2.47 13.34 9.38
N TRP A 232 -2.51 12.13 8.85
CA TRP A 232 -3.76 11.45 8.60
C TRP A 232 -4.19 10.70 9.87
N LEU A 233 -5.48 10.75 10.17
CA LEU A 233 -6.12 9.90 11.15
C LEU A 233 -7.40 9.33 10.55
N ASP A 234 -7.64 8.05 10.82
CA ASP A 234 -8.90 7.41 10.49
C ASP A 234 -9.50 6.75 11.73
N ALA A 235 -10.73 7.16 12.05
CA ALA A 235 -11.49 6.69 13.20
C ALA A 235 -12.09 5.28 13.00
N LEU A 236 -12.01 4.72 11.79
CA LEU A 236 -12.61 3.43 11.44
C LEU A 236 -11.59 2.33 11.05
N ASN A 237 -10.29 2.63 11.16
CA ASN A 237 -9.17 1.73 10.81
C ASN A 237 -9.27 1.10 9.40
N GLN A 238 -9.88 1.81 8.47
CA GLN A 238 -9.91 1.52 7.05
C GLN A 238 -8.56 1.78 6.39
N PRO A 239 -8.29 1.10 5.26
CA PRO A 239 -7.04 1.26 4.54
C PRO A 239 -6.91 2.64 3.88
N VAL A 240 -5.66 3.04 3.65
CA VAL A 240 -5.34 4.18 2.79
C VAL A 240 -4.83 3.68 1.43
N VAL A 241 -5.27 4.34 0.36
CA VAL A 241 -4.97 4.01 -1.03
C VAL A 241 -4.23 5.17 -1.68
N PHE A 242 -3.12 4.85 -2.32
CA PHE A 242 -2.28 5.75 -3.12
C PHE A 242 -2.44 5.40 -4.59
N ASP A 243 -2.91 6.33 -5.41
CA ASP A 243 -2.97 6.23 -6.87
C ASP A 243 -1.88 7.10 -7.48
N PHE A 244 -0.90 6.47 -8.10
CA PHE A 244 0.20 7.16 -8.77
C PHE A 244 -0.17 7.67 -10.17
N GLY A 245 -1.36 7.38 -10.68
CA GLY A 245 -1.82 7.71 -12.04
C GLY A 245 -1.16 6.89 -13.16
N ALA A 246 -0.07 6.17 -12.85
CA ALA A 246 0.62 5.25 -13.74
C ALA A 246 1.41 4.19 -12.94
N PRO A 247 1.74 3.03 -13.56
CA PRO A 247 2.57 2.01 -12.91
C PRO A 247 3.89 2.58 -12.40
N THR A 248 4.09 2.53 -11.08
CA THR A 248 5.25 3.09 -10.39
C THR A 248 5.99 1.99 -9.63
N ALA A 249 7.31 1.94 -9.81
CA ALA A 249 8.15 0.92 -9.19
C ALA A 249 8.61 1.33 -7.78
N ILE A 250 8.49 0.42 -6.82
CA ILE A 250 8.98 0.57 -5.45
C ILE A 250 9.78 -0.68 -5.05
N ASP A 251 10.73 -0.57 -4.13
CA ASP A 251 11.41 -1.70 -3.49
C ASP A 251 11.41 -1.61 -1.95
N GLY A 252 10.76 -0.59 -1.40
CA GLY A 252 10.50 -0.47 0.02
C GLY A 252 9.52 0.64 0.34
N TYR A 253 9.26 0.82 1.62
CA TYR A 253 8.44 1.92 2.13
C TYR A 253 8.84 2.24 3.57
N ARG A 254 8.39 3.38 4.08
CA ARG A 254 8.42 3.71 5.51
C ARG A 254 7.25 4.62 5.85
N PHE A 255 6.96 4.76 7.14
CA PHE A 255 5.97 5.72 7.61
C PHE A 255 6.47 6.44 8.85
N THR A 256 5.91 7.62 9.12
CA THR A 256 6.22 8.45 10.29
C THR A 256 5.09 8.40 11.29
N THR A 257 5.42 8.19 12.57
CA THR A 257 4.43 8.18 13.65
C THR A 257 3.73 9.53 13.79
N GLY A 258 2.44 9.52 14.12
CA GLY A 258 1.65 10.74 14.35
C GLY A 258 2.16 11.60 15.52
N ASN A 259 1.45 12.69 15.84
CA ASN A 259 1.92 13.69 16.82
C ASN A 259 1.52 13.46 18.29
N ASP A 260 0.49 12.65 18.60
CA ASP A 260 -0.18 12.69 19.92
C ASP A 260 -0.31 11.35 20.68
N ALA A 261 -0.72 10.26 20.02
CA ALA A 261 -1.12 9.01 20.67
C ALA A 261 -0.39 7.79 20.07
N SER A 262 0.56 7.22 20.81
CA SER A 262 1.34 6.05 20.38
C SER A 262 0.55 4.76 20.29
N GLY A 263 -0.57 4.65 21.01
CA GLY A 263 -1.47 3.49 20.92
C GLY A 263 -2.05 3.29 19.51
N ARG A 264 -2.11 4.36 18.70
CA ARG A 264 -2.66 4.38 17.34
C ARG A 264 -1.66 4.01 16.24
N ASP A 265 -0.42 3.72 16.61
CA ASP A 265 0.62 3.37 15.63
C ASP A 265 0.42 1.94 15.12
N PRO A 266 0.49 1.67 13.80
CA PRO A 266 0.47 0.32 13.26
C PRO A 266 1.68 -0.48 13.73
N LEU A 267 1.49 -1.69 14.27
CA LEU A 267 2.56 -2.65 14.56
C LEU A 267 2.58 -3.83 13.58
N ARG A 268 1.45 -4.10 12.92
CA ARG A 268 1.30 -5.12 11.87
C ARG A 268 0.47 -4.55 10.76
N TRP A 269 0.82 -4.86 9.53
CA TRP A 269 0.13 -4.31 8.38
C TRP A 269 0.35 -5.16 7.14
N THR A 270 -0.47 -4.89 6.13
CA THR A 270 -0.35 -5.44 4.79
C THR A 270 -0.18 -4.28 3.82
N LEU A 271 0.80 -4.40 2.91
CA LEU A 271 0.93 -3.54 1.74
C LEU A 271 0.52 -4.34 0.51
N GLU A 272 -0.35 -3.76 -0.31
CA GLU A 272 -0.90 -4.39 -1.51
C GLU A 272 -0.68 -3.49 -2.72
N GLY A 273 -0.51 -4.10 -3.89
CA GLY A 273 -0.48 -3.43 -5.19
C GLY A 273 -1.71 -3.78 -6.02
N SER A 274 -2.16 -2.85 -6.85
CA SER A 274 -3.23 -3.07 -7.82
C SER A 274 -2.96 -2.30 -9.12
N ALA A 275 -3.42 -2.85 -10.24
CA ALA A 275 -3.38 -2.21 -11.55
C ALA A 275 -4.69 -1.45 -11.87
N ASP A 276 -5.76 -1.72 -11.13
CA ASP A 276 -7.13 -1.29 -11.45
C ASP A 276 -7.90 -0.73 -10.24
N GLY A 277 -7.24 -0.57 -9.09
CA GLY A 277 -7.79 -0.02 -7.86
C GLY A 277 -8.75 -0.93 -7.09
N VAL A 278 -8.96 -2.18 -7.51
CA VAL A 278 -10.01 -3.04 -6.95
C VAL A 278 -9.57 -4.50 -6.78
N SER A 279 -8.79 -5.05 -7.71
CA SER A 279 -8.14 -6.36 -7.55
C SER A 279 -6.76 -6.13 -6.93
N TRP A 280 -6.58 -6.57 -5.69
CA TRP A 280 -5.41 -6.26 -4.87
C TRP A 280 -4.54 -7.50 -4.65
N THR A 281 -3.24 -7.33 -4.85
CA THR A 281 -2.22 -8.35 -4.61
C THR A 281 -1.35 -7.93 -3.45
N ALA A 282 -1.28 -8.73 -2.40
CA ALA A 282 -0.37 -8.45 -1.29
C ALA A 282 1.10 -8.55 -1.75
N ILE A 283 1.83 -7.47 -1.56
CA ILE A 283 3.26 -7.36 -1.87
C ILE A 283 4.11 -7.37 -0.59
N ASP A 284 3.53 -7.05 0.56
CA ASP A 284 4.16 -7.25 1.87
C ASP A 284 3.13 -7.60 2.96
N ARG A 285 3.54 -8.42 3.93
CA ARG A 285 2.76 -8.81 5.11
C ARG A 285 3.64 -8.82 6.35
N VAL A 286 3.51 -7.77 7.16
CA VAL A 286 4.18 -7.66 8.46
C VAL A 286 3.25 -8.24 9.51
N THR A 287 3.51 -9.50 9.88
CA THR A 287 2.62 -10.32 10.74
C THR A 287 3.06 -10.41 12.20
N SER A 288 4.32 -10.06 12.48
CA SER A 288 4.86 -9.86 13.82
C SER A 288 4.91 -8.36 14.15
N ASP A 289 4.93 -8.04 15.44
CA ASP A 289 5.03 -6.65 15.89
C ASP A 289 6.33 -6.02 15.39
N ALA A 290 6.20 -5.03 14.52
CA ALA A 290 7.33 -4.24 14.08
C ALA A 290 7.82 -3.31 15.22
N PRO A 291 9.13 -3.03 15.30
CA PRO A 291 9.73 -2.17 16.31
C PRO A 291 9.47 -0.68 16.03
N VAL A 292 8.20 -0.28 15.95
CA VAL A 292 7.79 1.10 15.65
C VAL A 292 8.17 2.01 16.82
N PRO A 293 8.89 3.13 16.57
CA PRO A 293 9.31 4.06 17.61
C PRO A 293 8.13 4.54 18.48
N GLN A 294 8.34 4.66 19.79
CA GLN A 294 7.34 5.30 20.65
C GLN A 294 7.39 6.83 20.55
N GLY A 295 8.55 7.39 20.22
CA GLY A 295 8.70 8.81 19.91
C GLY A 295 7.73 9.23 18.81
N ARG A 296 7.16 10.43 18.96
CA ARG A 296 6.22 11.02 18.01
C ARG A 296 6.97 11.71 16.88
N ARG A 297 6.41 11.71 15.67
CA ARG A 297 7.03 12.31 14.47
C ARG A 297 8.39 11.68 14.15
N ILE A 298 8.48 10.37 14.34
CA ILE A 298 9.68 9.58 14.04
C ILE A 298 9.34 8.61 12.93
N SER A 299 10.13 8.65 11.86
CA SER A 299 10.05 7.69 10.78
C SER A 299 10.53 6.32 11.26
N LEU A 300 9.78 5.29 10.90
CA LEU A 300 10.30 3.94 10.91
C LEU A 300 11.50 3.86 9.96
N LEU A 301 12.44 2.95 10.25
CA LEU A 301 13.48 2.59 9.30
C LEU A 301 12.86 2.02 8.02
N ASP A 302 13.61 2.12 6.91
CA ASP A 302 13.13 1.66 5.61
C ASP A 302 12.73 0.18 5.69
N GLN A 303 11.52 -0.13 5.26
CA GLN A 303 10.98 -1.49 5.16
C GLN A 303 11.21 -2.00 3.74
N PRO A 304 12.26 -2.80 3.48
CA PRO A 304 12.47 -3.38 2.17
C PRO A 304 11.36 -4.39 1.89
N LEU A 305 10.84 -4.38 0.66
CA LEU A 305 9.86 -5.38 0.24
C LEU A 305 10.43 -6.81 0.35
N PRO A 306 9.59 -7.82 0.67
CA PRO A 306 9.99 -9.22 0.69
C PRO A 306 10.69 -9.64 -0.60
N GLN A 307 11.60 -10.61 -0.53
CA GLN A 307 12.33 -11.06 -1.74
C GLN A 307 11.42 -11.80 -2.74
N THR A 308 10.22 -12.19 -2.31
CA THR A 308 9.17 -12.81 -3.12
C THR A 308 7.97 -11.88 -3.20
N VAL A 309 8.00 -10.90 -4.10
CA VAL A 309 6.83 -10.08 -4.42
C VAL A 309 6.14 -10.67 -5.65
N PRO A 310 4.82 -10.97 -5.61
CA PRO A 310 4.09 -11.34 -6.80
C PRO A 310 4.11 -10.18 -7.80
N ALA A 311 4.49 -10.48 -9.05
CA ALA A 311 4.37 -9.51 -10.13
C ALA A 311 2.89 -9.19 -10.36
N PRO A 312 2.57 -7.99 -10.90
CA PRO A 312 1.26 -7.76 -11.47
C PRO A 312 0.89 -8.86 -12.45
N PRO A 313 -0.39 -9.27 -12.51
CA PRO A 313 -0.85 -10.01 -13.67
C PRO A 313 -0.47 -9.17 -14.90
N GLU A 314 0.24 -9.77 -15.84
CA GLU A 314 0.66 -9.12 -17.10
C GLU A 314 -0.59 -8.47 -17.74
N PRO A 315 -0.54 -7.21 -18.19
CA PRO A 315 -1.66 -6.61 -18.89
C PRO A 315 -2.02 -7.54 -20.06
N ALA A 316 -3.32 -7.85 -20.17
CA ALA A 316 -3.80 -8.78 -21.17
C ALA A 316 -3.35 -8.31 -22.56
N ALA A 317 -2.73 -9.18 -23.35
CA ALA A 317 -2.34 -8.80 -24.70
C ALA A 317 -3.60 -8.48 -25.53
N SER A 318 -3.63 -7.34 -26.20
CA SER A 318 -4.79 -6.91 -26.97
C SER A 318 -4.80 -7.52 -28.36
N LEU A 319 -5.93 -8.08 -28.76
CA LEU A 319 -6.20 -8.53 -30.12
C LEU A 319 -7.31 -7.70 -30.74
N VAL A 320 -7.09 -7.20 -31.95
CA VAL A 320 -8.08 -6.38 -32.67
C VAL A 320 -8.93 -7.25 -33.59
N TRP A 321 -10.25 -7.12 -33.50
CA TRP A 321 -11.17 -7.85 -34.39
C TRP A 321 -10.98 -7.44 -35.85
N SER A 322 -10.51 -8.37 -36.68
CA SER A 322 -10.30 -8.20 -38.12
C SER A 322 -11.23 -9.05 -38.97
N GLY A 323 -12.09 -9.86 -38.34
CA GLY A 323 -13.11 -10.66 -39.00
C GLY A 323 -14.08 -9.85 -39.86
N ALA A 324 -14.64 -10.53 -40.87
CA ALA A 324 -15.67 -10.02 -41.75
C ALA A 324 -16.97 -9.67 -40.99
N GLN A 325 -17.96 -9.10 -41.69
CA GLN A 325 -19.23 -8.66 -41.11
C GLN A 325 -19.97 -9.75 -40.32
N SER A 326 -19.83 -11.02 -40.71
CA SER A 326 -20.41 -12.16 -40.01
C SER A 326 -19.37 -13.26 -39.93
N ALA A 327 -18.49 -13.15 -38.94
CA ALA A 327 -17.37 -14.07 -38.76
C ALA A 327 -17.34 -14.62 -37.33
N ASP A 328 -16.76 -15.80 -37.22
CA ASP A 328 -16.75 -16.58 -36.00
C ASP A 328 -15.59 -16.16 -35.07
N TRP A 329 -15.89 -15.93 -33.80
CA TRP A 329 -14.92 -15.89 -32.72
C TRP A 329 -14.72 -17.32 -32.21
N ASN A 330 -13.55 -17.88 -32.50
CA ASN A 330 -13.07 -19.17 -31.98
C ASN A 330 -11.54 -19.26 -32.04
N THR A 331 -10.99 -20.40 -31.65
CA THR A 331 -9.54 -20.68 -31.62
C THR A 331 -8.99 -21.22 -32.94
N ALA A 332 -9.80 -21.32 -33.99
CA ALA A 332 -9.42 -21.91 -35.28
C ALA A 332 -9.25 -20.87 -36.39
N GLN A 333 -10.09 -19.84 -36.42
CA GLN A 333 -10.12 -18.85 -37.49
C GLN A 333 -9.30 -17.60 -37.16
N LEU A 334 -8.58 -17.09 -38.17
CA LEU A 334 -7.71 -15.91 -38.08
C LEU A 334 -8.49 -14.59 -38.17
N ASN A 335 -9.51 -14.43 -37.32
CA ASN A 335 -10.39 -13.25 -37.30
C ASN A 335 -9.92 -12.15 -36.33
N TRP A 336 -8.70 -12.30 -35.79
CA TRP A 336 -8.05 -11.34 -34.90
C TRP A 336 -6.72 -10.89 -35.47
N THR A 337 -6.23 -9.72 -35.06
CA THR A 337 -4.92 -9.20 -35.44
C THR A 337 -4.10 -8.90 -34.18
N ALA A 338 -2.87 -9.39 -34.16
CA ALA A 338 -1.81 -9.02 -33.21
C ALA A 338 -0.70 -8.23 -33.93
N ASP A 339 0.32 -7.78 -33.20
CA ASP A 339 1.48 -7.03 -33.74
C ASP A 339 2.29 -7.79 -34.84
N GLY A 340 1.97 -9.05 -35.11
CA GLY A 340 2.56 -9.88 -36.16
C GLY A 340 1.62 -10.25 -37.32
N GLY A 341 0.39 -9.74 -37.35
CA GLY A 341 -0.61 -10.04 -38.39
C GLY A 341 -1.80 -10.87 -37.89
N PRO A 342 -2.55 -11.52 -38.82
CA PRO A 342 -3.75 -12.28 -38.47
C PRO A 342 -3.45 -13.48 -37.57
N VAL A 343 -4.21 -13.62 -36.49
CA VAL A 343 -4.11 -14.68 -35.49
C VAL A 343 -5.50 -15.22 -35.13
N ALA A 344 -5.56 -16.44 -34.60
CA ALA A 344 -6.77 -16.97 -33.97
C ALA A 344 -6.84 -16.57 -32.49
N TRP A 345 -8.04 -16.62 -31.91
CA TRP A 345 -8.18 -16.39 -30.47
C TRP A 345 -7.46 -17.48 -29.66
N SER A 346 -6.88 -17.14 -28.51
CA SER A 346 -6.30 -18.11 -27.59
C SER A 346 -6.90 -18.01 -26.21
N ASN A 347 -7.40 -19.13 -25.69
CA ASN A 347 -7.90 -19.22 -24.31
C ASN A 347 -6.77 -19.49 -23.29
N THR A 348 -5.52 -19.65 -23.73
CA THR A 348 -4.41 -20.02 -22.83
C THR A 348 -3.72 -18.82 -22.18
N LYS A 349 -4.12 -17.59 -22.54
CA LYS A 349 -3.52 -16.35 -22.04
C LYS A 349 -4.62 -15.33 -21.72
N PRO A 350 -4.38 -14.41 -20.77
CA PRO A 350 -5.24 -13.25 -20.59
C PRO A 350 -5.16 -12.36 -21.85
N LEU A 351 -6.28 -12.20 -22.56
CA LEU A 351 -6.36 -11.38 -23.77
C LEU A 351 -7.46 -10.32 -23.67
N GLU A 352 -7.19 -9.14 -24.20
CA GLU A 352 -8.20 -8.10 -24.44
C GLU A 352 -8.75 -8.25 -25.87
N ALA A 353 -10.07 -8.27 -26.01
CA ALA A 353 -10.76 -8.23 -27.29
C ALA A 353 -11.11 -6.79 -27.68
N VAL A 354 -10.47 -6.27 -28.72
CA VAL A 354 -10.65 -4.88 -29.18
C VAL A 354 -11.51 -4.80 -30.45
N PHE A 355 -12.54 -3.96 -30.42
CA PHE A 355 -13.49 -3.71 -31.49
C PHE A 355 -13.45 -2.25 -31.94
N SER A 356 -12.57 -1.94 -32.90
CA SER A 356 -12.19 -0.56 -33.23
C SER A 356 -12.52 -0.10 -34.66
N THR A 357 -12.97 -0.99 -35.53
CA THR A 357 -13.37 -0.62 -36.90
C THR A 357 -14.88 -0.44 -37.00
N PRO A 358 -15.39 0.72 -37.45
CA PRO A 358 -16.83 0.95 -37.57
C PRO A 358 -17.52 0.02 -38.57
N GLY A 359 -18.79 -0.28 -38.30
CA GLY A 359 -19.67 -0.99 -39.21
C GLY A 359 -20.49 -2.05 -38.47
N PRO A 360 -21.67 -2.43 -39.00
CA PRO A 360 -22.42 -3.53 -38.43
C PRO A 360 -21.56 -4.79 -38.52
N LYS A 361 -21.14 -5.32 -37.38
CA LYS A 361 -20.31 -6.52 -37.27
C LYS A 361 -20.95 -7.48 -36.28
N ALA A 362 -21.47 -8.58 -36.82
CA ALA A 362 -21.92 -9.72 -36.06
C ALA A 362 -20.71 -10.63 -35.77
N VAL A 363 -20.26 -10.59 -34.52
CA VAL A 363 -19.18 -11.44 -34.01
C VAL A 363 -19.83 -12.69 -33.44
N ARG A 364 -19.71 -13.82 -34.13
CA ARG A 364 -20.38 -15.06 -33.73
C ARG A 364 -19.46 -15.90 -32.84
N LEU A 365 -19.71 -15.93 -31.53
CA LEU A 365 -19.04 -16.85 -30.63
C LEU A 365 -19.50 -18.28 -30.94
N SER A 366 -18.62 -19.02 -31.62
CA SER A 366 -18.91 -20.35 -32.17
C SER A 366 -18.22 -21.48 -31.42
N ALA A 367 -17.36 -21.12 -30.46
CA ALA A 367 -16.77 -22.00 -29.46
C ALA A 367 -16.58 -21.20 -28.16
N PRO A 368 -16.44 -21.86 -26.99
CA PRO A 368 -16.15 -21.15 -25.74
C PRO A 368 -14.88 -20.31 -25.83
N ALA A 369 -14.94 -19.08 -25.31
CA ALA A 369 -13.80 -18.18 -25.26
C ALA A 369 -13.58 -17.66 -23.84
N THR A 370 -12.31 -17.42 -23.50
CA THR A 370 -11.91 -16.72 -22.29
C THR A 370 -11.24 -15.41 -22.68
N ALA A 371 -11.71 -14.30 -22.12
CA ALA A 371 -11.14 -12.96 -22.32
C ALA A 371 -10.97 -12.27 -20.95
N ASN A 372 -10.00 -11.37 -20.82
CA ASN A 372 -9.93 -10.49 -19.67
C ASN A 372 -10.90 -9.33 -19.86
N SER A 373 -10.76 -8.64 -20.99
CA SER A 373 -11.53 -7.44 -21.27
C SER A 373 -12.12 -7.41 -22.67
N LEU A 374 -13.21 -6.65 -22.82
CA LEU A 374 -13.84 -6.33 -24.08
C LEU A 374 -13.80 -4.81 -24.26
N ASN A 375 -13.27 -4.32 -25.37
CA ASN A 375 -13.08 -2.89 -25.61
C ASN A 375 -13.74 -2.45 -26.91
N PHE A 376 -14.82 -1.68 -26.81
CA PHE A 376 -15.62 -1.22 -27.96
C PHE A 376 -15.35 0.27 -28.24
N THR A 377 -14.43 0.54 -29.18
CA THR A 377 -14.10 1.93 -29.58
C THR A 377 -14.82 2.38 -30.85
N ALA A 378 -15.47 1.46 -31.58
CA ALA A 378 -16.30 1.77 -32.74
C ALA A 378 -17.69 1.12 -32.64
N PRO A 379 -18.75 1.79 -33.16
CA PRO A 379 -20.12 1.29 -33.05
C PRO A 379 -20.43 0.19 -34.06
N GLY A 380 -21.52 -0.54 -33.79
CA GLY A 380 -22.10 -1.53 -34.71
C GLY A 380 -21.74 -2.97 -34.40
N TYR A 381 -21.07 -3.25 -33.28
CA TYR A 381 -20.73 -4.61 -32.88
C TYR A 381 -21.87 -5.28 -32.14
N THR A 382 -22.15 -6.52 -32.52
CA THR A 382 -23.02 -7.44 -31.78
C THR A 382 -22.29 -8.77 -31.60
N VAL A 383 -22.02 -9.14 -30.35
CA VAL A 383 -21.48 -10.46 -30.02
C VAL A 383 -22.65 -11.42 -29.85
N THR A 384 -22.75 -12.43 -30.72
CA THR A 384 -23.88 -13.37 -30.80
C THR A 384 -23.41 -14.80 -30.72
N GLY A 385 -24.29 -15.74 -30.39
CA GLY A 385 -23.96 -17.16 -30.29
C GLY A 385 -24.60 -17.81 -29.08
N THR A 386 -24.43 -19.13 -28.97
CA THR A 386 -24.94 -19.94 -27.84
C THR A 386 -23.85 -20.39 -26.89
N GLU A 387 -22.58 -20.22 -27.29
CA GLU A 387 -21.42 -20.59 -26.49
C GLU A 387 -21.14 -19.58 -25.38
N THR A 388 -20.38 -20.01 -24.37
CA THR A 388 -20.07 -19.16 -23.20
C THR A 388 -18.81 -18.33 -23.41
N LEU A 389 -18.91 -17.03 -23.11
CA LEU A 389 -17.77 -16.13 -22.94
C LEU A 389 -17.41 -16.04 -21.46
N THR A 390 -16.21 -16.48 -21.09
CA THR A 390 -15.72 -16.36 -19.72
C THR A 390 -14.87 -15.10 -19.57
N LEU A 391 -15.27 -14.17 -18.70
CA LEU A 391 -14.46 -13.01 -18.34
C LEU A 391 -13.56 -13.34 -17.13
N ALA A 392 -12.25 -13.30 -17.35
CA ALA A 392 -11.21 -13.54 -16.33
C ALA A 392 -10.70 -12.21 -15.74
N GLU A 393 -10.06 -12.26 -14.56
CA GLU A 393 -9.55 -11.06 -13.88
C GLU A 393 -8.47 -10.32 -14.73
N PRO A 394 -8.60 -8.99 -14.96
CA PRO A 394 -9.74 -8.13 -14.60
C PRO A 394 -10.88 -8.22 -15.64
N ALA A 395 -12.10 -8.52 -15.20
CA ALA A 395 -13.28 -8.62 -16.07
C ALA A 395 -13.86 -7.24 -16.42
N LEU A 396 -13.18 -6.55 -17.33
CA LEU A 396 -13.45 -5.16 -17.67
C LEU A 396 -14.05 -5.02 -19.08
N ILE A 397 -15.18 -4.32 -19.17
CA ILE A 397 -15.79 -3.91 -20.44
C ILE A 397 -15.58 -2.40 -20.60
N THR A 398 -14.78 -2.00 -21.59
CA THR A 398 -14.48 -0.59 -21.86
C THR A 398 -15.03 -0.12 -23.20
N GLY A 399 -15.08 1.20 -23.40
CA GLY A 399 -15.30 1.76 -24.73
C GLY A 399 -16.20 2.98 -24.76
N THR A 400 -16.00 3.78 -25.79
CA THR A 400 -16.75 5.00 -26.10
C THR A 400 -17.92 4.76 -27.06
N ALA A 401 -18.02 3.56 -27.64
CA ALA A 401 -19.04 3.23 -28.63
C ALA A 401 -20.05 2.21 -28.11
N ASP A 402 -21.25 2.24 -28.71
CA ASP A 402 -22.32 1.32 -28.36
C ASP A 402 -22.07 -0.09 -28.88
N ALA A 403 -22.40 -1.08 -28.05
CA ALA A 403 -22.27 -2.50 -28.38
C ALA A 403 -23.39 -3.33 -27.76
N SER A 404 -23.68 -4.48 -28.38
CA SER A 404 -24.60 -5.47 -27.84
C SER A 404 -23.93 -6.83 -27.67
N ILE A 405 -24.25 -7.50 -26.56
CA ILE A 405 -23.71 -8.82 -26.21
C ILE A 405 -24.87 -9.75 -25.89
N ALA A 406 -25.08 -10.74 -26.76
CA ALA A 406 -26.18 -11.69 -26.70
C ALA A 406 -25.75 -13.10 -26.25
N VAL A 407 -24.44 -13.32 -26.06
CA VAL A 407 -23.90 -14.60 -25.59
C VAL A 407 -23.99 -14.72 -24.07
N PRO A 408 -24.09 -15.95 -23.52
CA PRO A 408 -23.88 -16.18 -22.10
C PRO A 408 -22.49 -15.70 -21.64
N ILE A 409 -22.44 -14.84 -20.63
CA ILE A 409 -21.19 -14.42 -19.96
C ILE A 409 -21.08 -15.09 -18.59
N THR A 410 -19.91 -15.66 -18.30
CA THR A 410 -19.60 -16.21 -16.97
C THR A 410 -18.25 -15.72 -16.44
N GLY A 411 -17.97 -15.87 -15.15
CA GLY A 411 -16.64 -15.61 -14.60
C GLY A 411 -16.60 -15.55 -13.07
N THR A 412 -15.42 -15.78 -12.48
CA THR A 412 -15.23 -15.53 -11.04
C THR A 412 -14.91 -14.07 -10.73
N ALA A 413 -14.38 -13.36 -11.73
CA ALA A 413 -14.12 -11.94 -11.69
C ALA A 413 -15.45 -11.16 -11.70
N GLY A 414 -15.50 -10.05 -10.97
CA GLY A 414 -16.66 -9.17 -10.98
C GLY A 414 -16.77 -8.36 -12.27
N LEU A 415 -17.98 -7.96 -12.69
CA LEU A 415 -18.18 -7.20 -13.93
C LEU A 415 -17.83 -5.72 -13.74
N ARG A 416 -16.92 -5.18 -14.55
CA ARG A 416 -16.64 -3.74 -14.58
C ARG A 416 -16.96 -3.08 -15.90
N ARG A 417 -17.47 -1.85 -15.87
CA ARG A 417 -17.76 -1.05 -17.07
C ARG A 417 -17.20 0.36 -16.96
N GLU A 418 -16.43 0.76 -17.98
CA GLU A 418 -15.77 2.09 -18.10
C GLU A 418 -15.87 2.70 -19.51
N GLY A 419 -16.02 4.02 -19.62
CA GLY A 419 -16.22 4.75 -20.88
C GLY A 419 -17.68 5.12 -21.16
N THR A 420 -17.91 5.92 -22.20
CA THR A 420 -19.19 6.62 -22.44
C THR A 420 -20.21 5.83 -23.27
N GLY A 421 -19.81 4.73 -23.92
CA GLY A 421 -20.69 3.95 -24.79
C GLY A 421 -21.73 3.12 -24.03
N ASN A 422 -22.87 2.83 -24.67
CA ASN A 422 -23.90 1.95 -24.12
C ASN A 422 -23.58 0.47 -24.40
N THR A 423 -23.71 -0.39 -23.39
CA THR A 423 -23.58 -1.85 -23.55
C THR A 423 -24.89 -2.54 -23.23
N VAL A 424 -25.48 -3.19 -24.24
CA VAL A 424 -26.76 -3.90 -24.11
C VAL A 424 -26.53 -5.40 -24.02
N PHE A 425 -26.87 -6.00 -22.88
CA PHE A 425 -26.88 -7.45 -22.71
C PHE A 425 -28.27 -8.00 -22.98
N THR A 426 -28.34 -9.00 -23.86
CA THR A 426 -29.54 -9.80 -24.11
C THR A 426 -29.34 -11.27 -23.72
N GLY A 427 -28.10 -11.69 -23.47
CA GLY A 427 -27.76 -13.02 -22.98
C GLY A 427 -27.68 -13.11 -21.45
N PRO A 428 -27.62 -14.33 -20.88
CA PRO A 428 -27.39 -14.53 -19.45
C PRO A 428 -26.02 -14.01 -19.00
N LEU A 429 -25.94 -13.44 -17.80
CA LEU A 429 -24.73 -12.94 -17.16
C LEU A 429 -24.59 -13.59 -15.77
N SER A 430 -23.49 -14.29 -15.50
CA SER A 430 -23.29 -14.95 -14.20
C SER A 430 -21.87 -14.74 -13.69
N HIS A 431 -21.70 -14.05 -12.57
CA HIS A 431 -20.38 -13.83 -11.99
C HIS A 431 -20.39 -13.85 -10.47
N THR A 432 -19.21 -14.05 -9.86
CA THR A 432 -19.11 -14.12 -8.39
C THR A 432 -18.31 -12.99 -7.73
N GLY A 433 -17.78 -12.04 -8.52
CA GLY A 433 -17.08 -10.87 -8.00
C GLY A 433 -17.91 -9.58 -8.07
N LEU A 434 -17.30 -8.47 -7.61
CA LEU A 434 -17.89 -7.12 -7.55
C LEU A 434 -18.39 -6.59 -8.91
N THR A 435 -19.64 -6.11 -8.98
CA THR A 435 -20.08 -5.31 -10.13
C THR A 435 -19.78 -3.83 -9.90
N ALA A 436 -18.99 -3.22 -10.78
CA ALA A 436 -18.66 -1.80 -10.72
C ALA A 436 -18.93 -1.09 -12.06
N LEU A 437 -19.84 -0.11 -12.06
CA LEU A 437 -20.06 0.77 -13.22
C LEU A 437 -19.54 2.16 -12.86
N THR A 438 -18.49 2.60 -13.55
CA THR A 438 -17.85 3.90 -13.28
C THR A 438 -18.25 4.98 -14.29
N SER A 439 -18.75 4.60 -15.46
CA SER A 439 -19.37 5.52 -16.43
C SER A 439 -20.14 4.76 -17.52
N GLY A 440 -20.99 5.48 -18.26
CA GLY A 440 -21.73 4.95 -19.40
C GLY A 440 -23.02 4.25 -18.99
N THR A 441 -23.66 3.57 -19.94
CA THR A 441 -24.92 2.85 -19.70
C THR A 441 -24.71 1.36 -19.89
N VAL A 442 -25.23 0.56 -18.97
CA VAL A 442 -25.44 -0.89 -19.14
C VAL A 442 -26.94 -1.14 -19.18
N THR A 443 -27.42 -1.81 -20.22
CA THR A 443 -28.82 -2.23 -20.33
C THR A 443 -28.92 -3.75 -20.26
N LEU A 444 -29.74 -4.25 -19.35
CA LEU A 444 -30.20 -5.64 -19.33
C LEU A 444 -31.55 -5.68 -20.04
N ALA A 445 -31.55 -6.22 -21.25
CA ALA A 445 -32.73 -6.28 -22.10
C ALA A 445 -33.56 -7.55 -21.88
N GLU A 446 -34.73 -7.64 -22.51
CA GLU A 446 -35.69 -8.73 -22.35
C GLU A 446 -35.05 -10.13 -22.45
N GLY A 447 -35.31 -10.98 -21.46
CA GLY A 447 -34.77 -12.35 -21.37
C GLY A 447 -33.34 -12.46 -20.81
N SER A 448 -32.65 -11.35 -20.55
CA SER A 448 -31.36 -11.36 -19.86
C SER A 448 -31.55 -11.56 -18.35
N SER A 449 -30.66 -12.32 -17.73
CA SER A 449 -30.62 -12.49 -16.28
C SER A 449 -29.20 -12.32 -15.80
N SER A 450 -29.02 -11.58 -14.70
CA SER A 450 -27.75 -11.45 -14.00
C SER A 450 -27.83 -12.10 -12.63
N THR A 451 -26.85 -12.94 -12.32
CA THR A 451 -26.66 -13.51 -10.97
C THR A 451 -25.24 -13.20 -10.50
N GLY A 452 -25.14 -12.28 -9.54
CA GLY A 452 -23.89 -11.79 -8.97
C GLY A 452 -23.71 -12.23 -7.51
N ASN A 453 -22.57 -12.82 -7.15
CA ASN A 453 -22.12 -12.79 -5.75
C ASN A 453 -21.32 -11.50 -5.50
N GLY A 454 -21.75 -10.64 -4.56
CA GLY A 454 -21.03 -9.39 -4.23
C GLY A 454 -21.88 -8.11 -4.27
N ASN A 455 -21.21 -6.98 -4.05
CA ASN A 455 -21.83 -5.65 -4.01
C ASN A 455 -21.95 -5.05 -5.43
N LEU A 456 -22.93 -4.16 -5.62
CA LEU A 456 -23.04 -3.29 -6.80
C LEU A 456 -22.54 -1.89 -6.45
N VAL A 457 -21.58 -1.36 -7.21
CA VAL A 457 -21.07 0.00 -7.06
C VAL A 457 -21.33 0.80 -8.34
N LEU A 458 -22.05 1.90 -8.19
CA LEU A 458 -22.24 2.92 -9.23
C LEU A 458 -21.51 4.19 -8.76
N ALA A 459 -20.32 4.46 -9.31
CA ALA A 459 -19.46 5.56 -8.86
C ALA A 459 -19.09 6.47 -10.02
N ASP A 460 -19.02 7.78 -9.81
CA ASP A 460 -18.63 8.77 -10.82
C ASP A 460 -17.33 9.47 -10.39
N PRO A 461 -16.16 9.10 -10.94
CA PRO A 461 -14.92 9.81 -10.65
C PRO A 461 -14.74 11.09 -11.49
N ALA A 462 -15.59 11.40 -12.48
CA ALA A 462 -15.28 12.41 -13.51
C ALA A 462 -16.49 13.11 -14.19
N ASN A 463 -17.63 13.31 -13.52
CA ASN A 463 -18.89 13.83 -14.10
C ASN A 463 -19.46 12.97 -15.24
N SER A 464 -19.16 11.67 -15.26
CA SER A 464 -19.61 10.73 -16.28
C SER A 464 -20.74 9.87 -15.74
N ARG A 465 -21.96 10.05 -16.28
CA ARG A 465 -23.18 9.36 -15.84
C ARG A 465 -23.02 7.84 -15.96
N ALA A 466 -23.04 7.12 -14.84
CA ALA A 466 -23.12 5.66 -14.77
C ALA A 466 -24.57 5.21 -14.58
N VAL A 467 -25.15 4.48 -15.54
CA VAL A 467 -26.56 4.08 -15.51
C VAL A 467 -26.70 2.58 -15.72
N LEU A 468 -27.44 1.91 -14.84
CA LEU A 468 -27.93 0.55 -15.05
C LEU A 468 -29.41 0.60 -15.46
N ASN A 469 -29.70 0.24 -16.70
CA ASN A 469 -31.06 0.09 -17.23
C ASN A 469 -31.49 -1.37 -17.17
N ILE A 470 -32.74 -1.60 -16.76
CA ILE A 470 -33.39 -2.91 -16.76
C ILE A 470 -34.72 -2.76 -17.49
N ASP A 471 -34.83 -3.44 -18.63
CA ASP A 471 -35.94 -3.28 -19.57
C ASP A 471 -36.59 -4.65 -19.86
N GLY A 472 -37.91 -4.66 -20.11
CA GLY A 472 -38.67 -5.87 -20.38
C GLY A 472 -38.63 -6.89 -19.23
N SER A 473 -38.35 -8.16 -19.55
CA SER A 473 -38.21 -9.24 -18.55
C SER A 473 -36.81 -9.39 -17.96
N GLY A 474 -35.94 -8.38 -18.09
CA GLY A 474 -34.58 -8.41 -17.52
C GLY A 474 -34.58 -8.59 -16.00
N GLU A 475 -33.67 -9.43 -15.49
CA GLU A 475 -33.51 -9.66 -14.04
C GLU A 475 -32.08 -9.35 -13.58
N TYR A 476 -31.94 -8.64 -12.46
CA TYR A 476 -30.65 -8.42 -11.80
C TYR A 476 -30.68 -8.87 -10.34
N ASN A 477 -30.03 -10.00 -10.05
CA ASN A 477 -29.99 -10.61 -8.73
C ASN A 477 -28.56 -10.55 -8.17
N PHE A 478 -28.38 -10.00 -6.97
CA PHE A 478 -27.06 -9.99 -6.31
C PHE A 478 -27.14 -10.18 -4.79
N SER A 479 -26.13 -10.83 -4.22
CA SER A 479 -26.12 -11.22 -2.81
C SER A 479 -25.66 -10.14 -1.84
N GLY A 480 -25.00 -9.07 -2.31
CA GLY A 480 -24.45 -7.98 -1.50
C GLY A 480 -25.32 -6.72 -1.39
N SER A 481 -24.69 -5.59 -1.05
CA SER A 481 -25.33 -4.26 -0.96
C SER A 481 -25.17 -3.44 -2.25
N VAL A 482 -26.00 -2.41 -2.42
CA VAL A 482 -25.86 -1.41 -3.50
C VAL A 482 -25.24 -0.15 -2.95
N ARG A 483 -24.28 0.43 -3.67
CA ARG A 483 -23.68 1.74 -3.39
C ARG A 483 -23.79 2.65 -4.61
N VAL A 484 -24.25 3.88 -4.39
CA VAL A 484 -24.41 4.92 -5.42
C VAL A 484 -23.65 6.18 -4.98
N GLY A 485 -22.77 6.71 -5.83
CA GLY A 485 -21.89 7.87 -5.53
C GLY A 485 -22.58 9.24 -5.54
N ARG A 486 -21.91 10.26 -4.97
CA ARG A 486 -22.36 11.68 -4.93
C ARG A 486 -21.84 12.49 -6.12
N GLY A 487 -22.66 13.44 -6.60
CA GLY A 487 -22.24 14.48 -7.55
C GLY A 487 -23.25 15.63 -7.65
N ASP A 488 -22.78 16.87 -7.50
CA ASP A 488 -23.56 18.09 -7.70
C ASP A 488 -23.89 18.22 -9.20
N LEU A 489 -25.16 17.97 -9.57
CA LEU A 489 -25.73 18.08 -10.93
C LEU A 489 -25.63 16.86 -11.89
N SER A 490 -25.70 15.62 -11.37
CA SER A 490 -26.57 14.49 -11.84
C SER A 490 -25.96 13.07 -12.01
N ALA A 491 -26.72 12.07 -11.52
CA ALA A 491 -27.19 10.88 -12.25
C ALA A 491 -26.32 9.60 -12.38
N ALA A 492 -25.75 9.10 -11.28
CA ALA A 492 -25.68 7.65 -11.13
C ALA A 492 -27.10 7.12 -10.84
N ALA A 493 -27.59 6.15 -11.64
CA ALA A 493 -28.98 5.71 -11.54
C ALA A 493 -29.16 4.24 -11.87
N ILE A 494 -30.15 3.63 -11.20
CA ILE A 494 -30.78 2.40 -11.64
C ILE A 494 -32.12 2.81 -12.23
N VAL A 495 -32.32 2.55 -13.51
CA VAL A 495 -33.58 2.81 -14.22
C VAL A 495 -34.20 1.48 -14.55
N GLN A 496 -35.34 1.19 -13.93
CA GLN A 496 -36.09 -0.03 -14.17
C GLN A 496 -37.42 0.34 -14.83
N THR A 497 -37.59 -0.06 -16.08
CA THR A 497 -38.81 0.20 -16.84
C THR A 497 -39.79 -0.97 -16.65
N GLU A 498 -39.29 -2.21 -16.73
CA GLU A 498 -39.95 -3.49 -16.42
C GLU A 498 -38.88 -4.46 -15.84
N GLY A 499 -39.26 -5.66 -15.37
CA GLY A 499 -38.30 -6.68 -14.88
C GLY A 499 -38.14 -6.75 -13.36
N THR A 500 -37.08 -7.37 -12.84
CA THR A 500 -36.85 -7.53 -11.38
C THR A 500 -35.42 -7.17 -10.94
N VAL A 501 -35.31 -6.54 -9.76
CA VAL A 501 -34.03 -6.33 -9.05
C VAL A 501 -34.16 -6.94 -7.67
N THR A 502 -33.28 -7.90 -7.36
CA THR A 502 -33.25 -8.55 -6.04
C THR A 502 -31.94 -8.24 -5.34
N VAL A 503 -32.05 -7.68 -4.13
CA VAL A 503 -30.93 -7.34 -3.25
C VAL A 503 -30.91 -8.28 -2.06
N GLY A 504 -29.87 -9.12 -1.95
CA GLY A 504 -29.74 -10.11 -0.87
C GLY A 504 -29.07 -9.60 0.41
N GLY A 505 -28.33 -8.48 0.34
CA GLY A 505 -27.54 -7.93 1.46
C GLY A 505 -28.29 -6.93 2.36
N SER A 506 -27.54 -6.09 3.08
CA SER A 506 -28.04 -5.08 4.04
C SER A 506 -28.96 -3.99 3.47
N GLY A 507 -29.21 -3.98 2.15
CA GLY A 507 -30.05 -3.02 1.43
C GLY A 507 -29.25 -2.07 0.52
N VAL A 508 -29.83 -0.90 0.23
CA VAL A 508 -29.21 0.18 -0.55
C VAL A 508 -28.51 1.15 0.42
N GLU A 509 -27.19 1.25 0.32
CA GLU A 509 -26.38 2.20 1.07
C GLU A 509 -26.11 3.43 0.18
N TYR A 510 -26.70 4.57 0.54
CA TYR A 510 -26.32 5.84 -0.06
C TYR A 510 -24.97 6.28 0.52
N LEU A 511 -23.97 6.52 -0.33
CA LEU A 511 -22.74 7.15 0.12
C LEU A 511 -23.08 8.61 0.47
N GLN A 512 -23.01 8.93 1.77
CA GLN A 512 -22.93 10.33 2.21
C GLN A 512 -21.54 10.89 1.93
#